data_AF-A0AAJ2UU09-F1
#
_entry.id   AF-A0AAJ2UU09-F1
#
_cell.length_a   1.000
_cell.length_b   1.000
_cell.length_c   1.000
_cell.angle_alpha   90.00
_cell.angle_beta   90.00
_cell.angle_gamma   90.00
#
_symmetry.space_group_name_H-M   'P 1'
#
loop_
_entity.id
_entity.type
_entity.pdbx_description
1 polymer ?
#
loop_
_entity_poly.entity_id
_entity_poly.type
_entity_poly.pdbx_seq_one_letter_code
_entity_poly.pdbx_strand_id
1 'polypeptide(L)' 'MIVTSNKPFGRWGEVFGNNTVATAMIGRLVHHAEVISLKGDSYGMRGATSDGVPAANTRE' A
#
# COMPACT_ATOMS: atom_id res chain seq x y z
N MET A 1 11.79 0.18 -13.68
CA MET A 1 11.51 0.94 -12.44
C MET A 1 10.64 0.08 -11.55
N ILE A 2 10.88 0.09 -10.23
CA ILE A 2 10.05 -0.64 -9.26
C ILE A 2 9.43 0.39 -8.32
N VAL A 3 8.12 0.32 -8.14
CA VAL A 3 7.36 1.19 -7.25
C VAL A 3 6.57 0.30 -6.30
N THR A 4 6.56 0.65 -5.01
CA THR A 4 5.73 -0.01 -4.00
C THR A 4 4.78 1.02 -3.39
N SER A 5 3.58 0.58 -3.04
CA SER A 5 2.60 1.43 -2.37
C SER A 5 1.77 0.60 -1.41
N ASN A 6 1.49 1.17 -0.24
CA ASN A 6 0.55 0.61 0.73
C ASN A 6 -0.88 1.17 0.54
N LYS A 7 -1.12 1.97 -0.51
CA LYS A 7 -2.43 2.52 -0.85
C LYS A 7 -2.88 2.00 -2.20
N PRO A 8 -4.16 1.59 -2.36
CA PRO A 8 -4.70 1.24 -3.66
C PRO A 8 -4.76 2.50 -4.55
N PHE A 9 -4.70 2.30 -5.88
CA PHE A 9 -4.72 3.39 -6.86
C PHE A 9 -5.87 4.39 -6.68
N GLY A 10 -7.05 3.92 -6.24
CA GLY A 10 -8.20 4.80 -5.99
C GLY A 10 -7.99 5.85 -4.90
N ARG A 11 -7.01 5.66 -4.00
CA ARG A 11 -6.67 6.63 -2.95
C ARG A 11 -5.48 7.51 -3.31
N TRP A 12 -4.91 7.36 -4.50
CA TRP A 12 -3.75 8.15 -4.91
C TRP A 12 -4.10 9.63 -5.13
N GLY A 13 -5.39 9.96 -5.32
CA GLY A 13 -5.84 11.36 -5.28
C GLY A 13 -5.52 12.08 -3.98
N GLU A 14 -5.55 11.37 -2.85
CA GLU A 14 -5.18 11.92 -1.53
C GLU A 14 -3.67 12.22 -1.46
N VAL A 15 -2.85 11.42 -2.15
CA VAL A 15 -1.39 11.55 -2.18
C VAL A 15 -0.93 12.68 -3.10
N PHE A 16 -1.55 12.78 -4.27
CA PHE A 16 -1.21 13.81 -5.28
C PHE A 16 -2.06 15.07 -5.16
N GLY A 17 -2.99 15.14 -4.22
CA GLY A 17 -3.94 16.24 -4.02
C GLY A 17 -4.96 16.43 -5.15
N ASN A 18 -4.94 15.57 -6.18
CA ASN A 18 -5.82 15.67 -7.34
C ASN A 18 -5.98 14.30 -8.04
N ASN A 19 -7.22 13.86 -8.24
CA ASN A 19 -7.55 12.63 -8.96
C ASN A 19 -7.09 12.64 -10.43
N THR A 20 -7.17 13.78 -11.13
CA THR A 20 -6.73 13.89 -12.53
C THR A 20 -5.24 13.64 -12.67
N VAL A 21 -4.43 14.21 -11.78
CA VAL A 21 -2.98 14.01 -11.78
C VAL A 21 -2.65 12.57 -11.41
N ALA A 22 -3.32 12.02 -10.38
CA ALA A 22 -3.15 10.63 -9.97
C ALA A 22 -3.43 9.66 -11.14
N THR A 23 -4.56 9.81 -11.84
CA THR A 23 -4.91 8.96 -12.97
C THR A 23 -3.90 9.07 -14.12
N ALA A 24 -3.43 10.28 -14.45
CA ALA A 24 -2.42 10.47 -15.48
C ALA A 24 -1.07 9.82 -15.12
N MET A 25 -0.66 9.90 -13.85
CA MET A 25 0.54 9.24 -13.33
C MET A 25 0.39 7.71 -13.39
N ILE A 26 -0.71 7.18 -12.85
CA ILE A 26 -0.99 5.73 -12.87
C ILE A 26 -0.95 5.21 -14.30
N GLY A 27 -1.61 5.87 -15.24
CA GLY A 27 -1.61 5.49 -16.65
C GLY A 27 -0.21 5.34 -17.23
N ARG A 28 0.71 6.28 -16.94
CA ARG A 28 2.12 6.19 -17.38
C ARG A 28 2.88 5.06 -16.69
N LEU A 29 2.65 4.85 -15.39
CA LEU A 29 3.34 3.82 -14.61
C LEU A 29 2.93 2.42 -15.04
N VAL A 30 1.64 2.19 -15.29
CA VAL A 30 1.11 0.85 -15.57
C VAL A 30 1.11 0.50 -17.06
N HIS A 31 1.39 1.45 -17.96
CA HIS A 31 1.35 1.22 -19.42
C HIS A 31 2.26 0.05 -19.87
N HIS A 32 3.40 -0.11 -19.22
CA HIS A 32 4.35 -1.19 -19.47
C HIS A 32 4.81 -1.87 -18.18
N ALA A 33 3.94 -1.95 -17.17
CA ALA A 33 4.27 -2.60 -15.91
C ALA A 33 3.39 -3.80 -15.62
N GLU A 34 3.96 -4.74 -14.87
CA GLU A 34 3.22 -5.81 -14.22
C GLU A 34 2.78 -5.32 -12.83
N VAL A 35 1.49 -5.43 -12.52
CA VAL A 35 0.93 -5.00 -11.24
C VAL A 35 0.71 -6.21 -10.34
N ILE A 36 1.47 -6.27 -9.25
CA ILE A 36 1.39 -7.36 -8.27
C ILE A 36 0.70 -6.84 -7.00
N SER A 37 -0.44 -7.44 -6.64
CA SER A 37 -1.15 -7.13 -5.40
C SER A 37 -0.71 -8.05 -4.28
N LEU A 38 -0.08 -7.49 -3.25
CA LEU A 38 0.38 -8.23 -2.09
C LEU A 38 -0.74 -8.31 -1.03
N LYS A 39 -0.92 -9.50 -0.45
CA LYS A 39 -1.85 -9.77 0.65
C LYS A 39 -1.13 -10.58 1.73
N GLY A 40 -1.52 -10.40 2.98
CA GLY A 40 -0.99 -11.13 4.12
C GLY A 40 -0.70 -10.22 5.30
N ASP A 41 -0.40 -10.83 6.43
CA ASP A 41 -0.04 -10.11 7.64
C ASP A 41 1.31 -9.41 7.48
N SER A 42 1.47 -8.31 8.21
CA SER A 42 2.74 -7.57 8.24
C SER A 42 3.84 -8.48 8.79
N TYR A 43 4.95 -8.60 8.06
CA TYR A 43 6.08 -9.44 8.48
C TYR A 43 6.58 -9.08 9.89
N GLY A 44 6.58 -7.79 10.26
CA GLY A 44 6.96 -7.35 11.60
C GLY A 44 6.07 -7.88 12.74
N MET A 45 4.81 -8.24 12.45
CA MET A 45 3.92 -8.82 13.45
C MET A 45 4.17 -10.31 13.70
N ARG A 46 4.90 -11.02 12.82
CA ARG A 46 5.21 -12.45 13.01
C ARG A 46 6.08 -12.75 14.23
N GLY A 47 6.89 -11.81 14.70
CA GLY A 47 7.68 -11.97 15.93
C GLY A 47 6.94 -11.51 17.20
N ALA A 48 5.95 -10.64 17.06
CA ALA A 48 5.15 -10.15 18.20
C ALA A 48 4.15 -11.20 18.69
N THR A 49 3.71 -12.12 17.82
CA THR A 49 2.75 -13.17 18.17
C THR A 49 3.37 -14.42 18.78
N SER A 50 4.70 -14.61 18.69
CA SER A 50 5.40 -15.73 19.34
C SER A 50 5.61 -15.54 20.85
N ASP A 51 5.54 -14.31 21.36
CA ASP A 51 5.69 -13.98 22.79
C ASP A 51 4.37 -13.62 23.49
N GLY A 52 3.24 -14.13 22.99
CA GLY A 52 1.98 -14.12 23.75
C GLY A 52 1.41 -12.74 24.12
N VAL A 53 1.82 -11.67 23.46
CA VAL A 53 1.22 -10.34 23.67
C VAL A 53 0.05 -10.18 22.69
N PRO A 54 -1.21 -10.11 23.15
CA PRO A 54 -2.33 -9.82 22.27
C PRO A 54 -2.10 -8.43 21.66
N ALA A 55 -2.30 -8.32 20.34
CA ALA A 55 -2.16 -7.07 19.59
C ALA A 55 -3.09 -5.99 20.17
N ALA A 56 -2.56 -5.25 21.14
CA ALA A 56 -3.24 -4.14 21.78
C ALA A 56 -3.26 -2.98 20.77
N ASN A 57 -4.45 -2.83 20.17
CA ASN A 57 -5.04 -1.60 19.67
C ASN A 57 -4.11 -0.36 19.72
N THR A 58 -3.55 0.03 18.57
CA THR A 58 -2.86 1.32 18.41
C THR A 58 -3.57 2.14 17.34
N ARG A 59 -4.52 2.94 17.84
CA ARG A 59 -4.80 4.36 17.57
C ARG A 59 -5.15 4.82 16.14
N GLU A 60 -6.38 5.34 16.08
CA GLU A 60 -6.94 6.45 15.26
C GLU A 60 -7.11 6.27 13.75
#